data_AF-A0A1V3QE25-F1
#
_entry.id   AF-A0A1V3QE25-F1
#
_cell.length_a   1.000
_cell.length_b   1.000
_cell.length_c   1.000
_cell.angle_alpha   90.00
_cell.angle_beta   90.00
_cell.angle_gamma   90.00
#
_symmetry.space_group_name_H-M   'P 1'
#
loop_
_entity.id
_entity.type
_entity.pdbx_description
1 polymer ?
#
loop_
_entity_poly.entity_id
_entity_poly.type
_entity_poly.pdbx_seq_one_letter_code
_entity_poly.pdbx_strand_id
1 'polypeptide(L)'
;MQYLHGCGLETHLTQHPKASLFKHANAGLEDIPTPGKKLPYVIKTPWLYEFVDRLLNRGDITIDVAVLPMRDLVEAASSRVTLEMRQRYATLRDPELMEECTKWETWGKTPGGVVYSLNPIDQARILAVGFHQVIHALVGRRVPIVFLDFPRMVEDGEYLYEQLKPYLGSAIDQEAALELHRSLANPDLVRVGSELNPESSVAPANEAAQAFPSVESLDRMALLRELKAAKNARSPLLKRLFKRRQ
;
A
#
# COMPACT_ATOMS: atom_id res chain seq x y z
N MET A 1 7.46 6.59 3.00
CA MET A 1 7.21 8.05 3.12
C MET A 1 7.51 8.59 4.50
N GLN A 2 6.78 8.21 5.56
CA GLN A 2 7.03 8.74 6.92
C GLN A 2 8.47 8.48 7.40
N TYR A 3 9.01 7.29 7.13
CA TYR A 3 10.41 6.96 7.41
C TYR A 3 11.39 7.93 6.71
N LEU A 4 11.29 8.09 5.38
CA LEU A 4 12.13 9.01 4.60
C LEU A 4 12.02 10.47 5.08
N HIS A 5 10.82 10.90 5.51
CA HIS A 5 10.62 12.22 6.10
C HIS A 5 11.35 12.37 7.44
N GLY A 6 11.22 11.38 8.33
CA GLY A 6 11.92 11.37 9.62
C GLY A 6 13.44 11.26 9.47
N CYS A 7 13.94 10.67 8.37
CA CYS A 7 15.35 10.69 7.99
C CYS A 7 15.82 12.07 7.48
N GLY A 8 14.94 13.08 7.38
CA GLY A 8 15.30 14.44 7.00
C GLY A 8 15.09 14.79 5.53
N LEU A 9 14.55 13.89 4.71
CA LEU A 9 14.27 14.20 3.30
C LEU A 9 13.00 15.05 3.13
N GLU A 10 12.99 15.92 2.11
CA GLU A 10 11.78 16.65 1.72
C GLU A 10 10.76 15.68 1.10
N THR A 11 9.58 15.60 1.72
CA THR A 11 8.48 14.72 1.27
C THR A 11 7.18 15.52 1.22
N HIS A 12 6.09 14.87 0.82
CA HIS A 12 4.73 15.42 0.95
C HIS A 12 4.44 16.03 2.33
N LEU A 13 4.96 15.43 3.40
CA LEU A 13 4.76 15.88 4.78
C LEU A 13 5.45 17.21 5.08
N THR A 14 6.49 17.57 4.33
CA THR A 14 7.16 18.88 4.47
C THR A 14 6.21 20.02 4.08
N GLN A 15 5.45 19.84 3.01
CA GLN A 15 4.49 20.85 2.52
C GLN A 15 3.13 20.72 3.22
N HIS A 16 2.78 19.52 3.68
CA HIS A 16 1.52 19.22 4.35
C HIS A 16 1.75 18.50 5.70
N PRO A 17 2.20 19.19 6.76
CA PRO A 17 2.55 18.56 8.03
C PRO A 17 1.38 17.86 8.76
N LYS A 18 0.14 18.24 8.42
CA LYS A 18 -1.09 17.66 8.98
C LYS A 18 -1.66 16.52 8.13
N ALA A 19 -1.06 16.23 6.97
CA ALA A 19 -1.48 15.11 6.14
C ALA A 19 -1.19 13.81 6.89
N SER A 20 -2.10 12.85 6.75
CA SER A 20 -1.97 11.54 7.38
C SER A 20 -2.38 10.45 6.39
N LEU A 21 -1.89 9.24 6.64
CA LEU A 21 -2.35 8.07 5.92
C LEU A 21 -3.82 7.81 6.25
N PHE A 22 -4.57 7.29 5.29
CA PHE A 22 -5.92 6.82 5.56
C PHE A 22 -5.84 5.70 6.60
N LYS A 23 -6.59 5.81 7.70
CA LYS A 23 -6.53 4.88 8.86
C LYS A 23 -6.68 3.39 8.50
N HIS A 24 -7.24 3.12 7.34
CA HIS A 24 -7.69 1.81 6.89
C HIS A 24 -7.13 1.39 5.53
N ALA A 25 -6.32 2.25 4.91
CA ALA A 25 -5.65 1.98 3.66
C ALA A 25 -4.20 2.49 3.76
N ASN A 26 -3.21 1.76 3.23
CA ASN A 26 -1.84 2.26 3.11
C ASN A 26 -1.69 3.34 2.01
N ALA A 27 -2.76 4.11 1.79
CA ALA A 27 -2.91 5.20 0.85
C ALA A 27 -2.81 6.55 1.60
N GLY A 28 -2.49 7.60 0.87
CA GLY A 28 -2.19 8.93 1.36
C GLY A 28 -0.72 9.28 1.16
N LEU A 29 -0.46 10.59 1.11
CA LEU A 29 0.88 11.18 0.88
C LEU A 29 1.41 10.93 -0.54
N GLU A 30 0.54 10.68 -1.50
CA GLU A 30 0.88 10.58 -2.92
C GLU A 30 1.01 11.95 -3.58
N ASP A 31 1.93 12.06 -4.52
CA ASP A 31 2.08 13.23 -5.39
C ASP A 31 2.06 12.81 -6.86
N ILE A 32 1.41 13.63 -7.68
CA ILE A 32 1.41 13.49 -9.14
C ILE A 32 2.38 14.54 -9.68
N PRO A 33 3.42 14.14 -10.43
CA PRO A 33 4.39 15.07 -11.00
C PRO A 33 3.76 15.77 -12.21
N THR A 34 2.94 16.79 -11.96
CA THR A 34 2.34 17.66 -12.98
C THR A 34 3.30 18.83 -13.30
N PRO A 35 3.42 19.28 -14.57
CA PRO A 35 4.22 20.45 -14.91
C PRO A 35 3.80 21.71 -14.12
N GLY A 36 4.78 22.51 -13.69
CA GLY A 36 4.54 23.76 -12.96
C GLY A 36 4.16 23.62 -11.48
N LYS A 37 3.97 22.39 -10.97
CA LYS A 37 3.75 22.15 -9.54
C LYS A 37 5.09 22.09 -8.81
N LYS A 38 5.20 22.76 -7.65
CA LYS A 38 6.34 22.55 -6.72
C LYS A 38 6.23 21.15 -6.12
N LEU A 39 7.15 20.26 -6.49
CA LEU A 39 7.18 18.88 -6.00
C LEU A 39 8.15 18.75 -4.83
N PRO A 40 7.86 17.90 -3.82
CA PRO A 40 8.86 17.52 -2.84
C PRO A 40 9.98 16.70 -3.48
N TYR A 41 11.14 16.62 -2.83
CA TYR A 41 12.26 15.80 -3.31
C TYR A 41 11.88 14.32 -3.45
N VAL A 42 11.19 13.76 -2.46
CA VAL A 42 10.69 12.38 -2.50
C VAL A 42 9.21 12.36 -2.87
N ILE A 43 8.90 11.66 -3.95
CA ILE A 43 7.54 11.46 -4.46
C ILE A 43 7.10 10.01 -4.23
N LYS A 44 5.93 9.82 -3.61
CA LYS A 44 5.22 8.54 -3.58
C LYS A 44 4.15 8.54 -4.65
N THR A 45 4.10 7.50 -5.48
CA THR A 45 3.01 7.27 -6.42
C THR A 45 2.81 5.77 -6.66
N PRO A 46 1.57 5.25 -6.52
CA PRO A 46 1.24 3.88 -6.93
C PRO A 46 0.99 3.76 -8.45
N TRP A 47 0.98 4.89 -9.19
CA TRP A 47 0.61 4.97 -10.61
C TRP A 47 1.79 5.20 -11.55
N LEU A 48 3.03 4.97 -11.09
CA LEU A 48 4.22 5.27 -11.90
C LEU A 48 4.15 4.61 -13.28
N TYR A 49 3.64 3.39 -13.39
CA TYR A 49 3.52 2.66 -14.66
C TYR A 49 2.67 3.39 -15.72
N GLU A 50 1.70 4.22 -15.31
CA GLU A 50 0.83 5.00 -16.22
C GLU A 50 1.57 6.15 -16.92
N PHE A 51 2.67 6.63 -16.32
CA PHE A 51 3.33 7.85 -16.78
C PHE A 51 4.86 7.82 -16.72
N VAL A 52 5.47 6.67 -16.46
CA VAL A 52 6.93 6.53 -16.27
C VAL A 52 7.72 7.09 -17.45
N ASP A 53 7.32 6.77 -18.68
CA ASP A 53 8.01 7.28 -19.88
C ASP A 53 7.86 8.80 -20.02
N ARG A 54 6.68 9.34 -19.69
CA ARG A 54 6.46 10.80 -19.72
C ARG A 54 7.33 11.49 -18.67
N LEU A 55 7.41 10.93 -17.46
CA LEU A 55 8.23 11.45 -16.37
C LEU A 55 9.71 11.43 -16.74
N LEU A 56 10.21 10.33 -17.30
CA LEU A 56 11.63 10.19 -17.68
C LEU A 56 12.03 11.05 -18.89
N ASN A 57 11.06 11.51 -19.69
CA ASN A 57 11.30 12.42 -20.80
C ASN A 57 11.22 13.91 -20.39
N ARG A 58 10.90 14.21 -19.13
CA ARG A 58 10.89 15.58 -18.64
C ARG A 58 12.32 16.08 -18.44
N GLY A 59 12.65 17.21 -19.07
CA GLY A 59 13.94 17.88 -18.89
C GLY A 59 14.08 18.63 -17.57
N ASP A 60 12.99 18.83 -16.82
CA ASP A 60 12.96 19.56 -15.56
C ASP A 60 13.06 18.66 -14.31
N ILE A 61 13.11 17.34 -14.48
CA ILE A 61 13.19 16.36 -13.38
C ILE A 61 14.32 15.37 -13.68
N THR A 62 15.22 15.19 -12.72
CA THR A 62 16.19 14.09 -12.69
C THR A 62 15.80 13.12 -11.59
N ILE A 63 15.78 11.82 -11.88
CA ILE A 63 15.47 10.78 -10.90
C ILE A 63 16.78 10.17 -10.41
N ASP A 64 17.12 10.42 -9.14
CA ASP A 64 18.33 9.86 -8.51
C ASP A 64 18.18 8.36 -8.23
N VAL A 65 16.98 7.93 -7.81
CA VAL A 65 16.68 6.54 -7.49
C VAL A 65 15.18 6.27 -7.55
N ALA A 66 14.80 5.09 -8.03
CA ALA A 66 13.47 4.53 -7.88
C ALA A 66 13.47 3.47 -6.78
N VAL A 67 12.74 3.71 -5.69
CA VAL A 67 12.56 2.74 -4.60
C VAL A 67 11.27 1.97 -4.83
N LEU A 68 11.38 0.66 -5.06
CA LEU A 68 10.25 -0.22 -5.41
C LEU A 68 10.05 -1.28 -4.32
N PRO A 69 9.06 -1.12 -3.43
CA PRO A 69 8.66 -2.17 -2.51
C PRO A 69 8.09 -3.37 -3.27
N MET A 70 8.69 -4.53 -3.05
CA MET A 70 8.35 -5.81 -3.63
C MET A 70 7.61 -6.65 -2.60
N ARG A 71 6.52 -7.27 -3.03
CA ARG A 71 5.73 -8.21 -2.24
C ARG A 71 5.35 -9.36 -3.15
N ASP A 72 5.03 -10.49 -2.54
CA ASP A 72 4.37 -11.56 -3.23
C ASP A 72 3.17 -11.07 -4.06
N LEU A 73 3.08 -11.52 -5.31
CA LEU A 73 2.11 -11.00 -6.27
C LEU A 73 0.67 -11.40 -5.88
N VAL A 74 0.47 -12.64 -5.42
CA VAL A 74 -0.83 -13.12 -4.95
C VAL A 74 -1.25 -12.33 -3.71
N GLU A 75 -0.34 -12.15 -2.76
CA GLU A 75 -0.59 -11.39 -1.55
C GLU A 75 -0.89 -9.90 -1.83
N ALA A 76 -0.15 -9.28 -2.75
CA ALA A 76 -0.36 -7.89 -3.16
C ALA A 76 -1.71 -7.70 -3.87
N ALA A 77 -2.05 -8.59 -4.80
CA ALA A 77 -3.33 -8.56 -5.50
C ALA A 77 -4.50 -8.78 -4.53
N SER A 78 -4.41 -9.82 -3.69
CA SER A 78 -5.41 -10.13 -2.66
C SER A 78 -5.62 -8.95 -1.71
N SER A 79 -4.53 -8.32 -1.27
CA SER A 79 -4.59 -7.14 -0.41
C SER A 79 -5.36 -5.98 -1.05
N ARG A 80 -5.14 -5.72 -2.35
CA ARG A 80 -5.85 -4.64 -3.08
C ARG A 80 -7.33 -4.94 -3.20
N VAL A 81 -7.68 -6.17 -3.58
CA VAL A 81 -9.08 -6.62 -3.67
C VAL A 81 -9.79 -6.49 -2.32
N THR A 82 -9.18 -6.98 -1.23
CA THR A 82 -9.78 -6.89 0.11
C THR A 82 -9.97 -5.44 0.56
N LEU A 83 -9.04 -4.53 0.24
CA LEU A 83 -9.18 -3.11 0.58
C LEU A 83 -10.32 -2.43 -0.20
N GLU A 84 -10.48 -2.75 -1.48
CA GLU A 84 -11.59 -2.23 -2.29
C GLU A 84 -12.94 -2.79 -1.83
N MET A 85 -13.04 -4.10 -1.57
CA MET A 85 -14.24 -4.73 -1.00
C MET A 85 -14.62 -4.11 0.35
N ARG A 86 -13.62 -3.87 1.19
CA ARG A 86 -13.80 -3.20 2.48
C ARG A 86 -14.32 -1.78 2.32
N GLN A 87 -13.71 -0.99 1.43
CA GLN A 87 -14.15 0.37 1.15
C GLN A 87 -15.59 0.38 0.61
N ARG A 88 -15.91 -0.57 -0.27
CA ARG A 88 -17.27 -0.82 -0.75
C ARG A 88 -18.23 -1.00 0.44
N TYR A 89 -17.98 -1.93 1.35
CA TYR A 89 -18.81 -2.13 2.55
C TYR A 89 -18.95 -0.87 3.41
N ALA A 90 -17.89 -0.10 3.58
CA ALA A 90 -17.95 1.17 4.33
C ALA A 90 -18.79 2.25 3.62
N THR A 91 -18.84 2.23 2.28
CA THR A 91 -19.61 3.18 1.44
C THR A 91 -21.03 2.75 1.12
N LEU A 92 -21.35 1.46 1.25
CA LEU A 92 -22.72 0.92 1.17
C LEU A 92 -23.51 1.37 2.40
N ARG A 93 -23.89 2.65 2.43
CA ARG A 93 -24.94 3.20 3.29
C ARG A 93 -26.24 3.41 2.51
N ASP A 94 -26.27 3.00 1.26
CA ASP A 94 -27.41 3.16 0.37
C ASP A 94 -28.35 1.95 0.55
N PRO A 95 -29.56 2.15 1.09
CA PRO A 95 -30.55 1.08 1.26
C PRO A 95 -31.07 0.49 -0.05
N GLU A 96 -30.86 1.20 -1.18
CA GLU A 96 -31.36 0.79 -2.50
C GLU A 96 -30.36 -0.11 -3.27
N LEU A 97 -29.12 -0.22 -2.80
CA LEU A 97 -28.15 -1.15 -3.38
C LEU A 97 -28.51 -2.58 -3.01
N MET A 98 -29.06 -3.31 -3.99
CA MET A 98 -29.47 -4.71 -3.83
C MET A 98 -28.30 -5.59 -3.37
N GLU A 99 -28.59 -6.56 -2.50
CA GLU A 99 -27.65 -7.59 -2.02
C GLU A 99 -26.99 -8.36 -3.18
N GLU A 100 -27.67 -8.48 -4.32
CA GLU A 100 -27.15 -9.14 -5.52
C GLU A 100 -26.01 -8.35 -6.18
N CYS A 101 -26.02 -7.02 -6.06
CA CYS A 101 -24.98 -6.17 -6.61
C CYS A 101 -23.66 -6.33 -5.84
N THR A 102 -23.69 -6.73 -4.55
CA THR A 102 -22.49 -6.84 -3.69
C THR A 102 -21.64 -8.08 -3.97
N LYS A 103 -22.18 -9.07 -4.69
CA LYS A 103 -21.53 -10.37 -4.97
C LYS A 103 -20.64 -10.39 -6.21
N TRP A 104 -20.56 -9.28 -6.95
CA TRP A 104 -19.85 -9.26 -8.23
C TRP A 104 -18.33 -9.18 -8.05
N GLU A 105 -17.59 -9.84 -8.95
CA GLU A 105 -16.13 -9.67 -9.13
C GLU A 105 -15.77 -8.31 -9.72
N THR A 106 -16.66 -7.34 -9.64
CA THR A 106 -16.53 -6.05 -10.28
C THR A 106 -17.06 -4.92 -9.41
N TRP A 107 -16.47 -3.74 -9.59
CA TRP A 107 -16.88 -2.53 -8.89
C TRP A 107 -16.99 -1.36 -9.85
N GLY A 108 -18.02 -0.54 -9.65
CA GLY A 108 -18.28 0.68 -10.41
C GLY A 108 -18.60 1.82 -9.46
N LYS A 109 -17.96 2.98 -9.66
CA LYS A 109 -18.14 4.17 -8.82
C LYS A 109 -18.85 5.33 -9.55
N THR A 110 -19.11 5.18 -10.85
CA THR A 110 -19.64 6.25 -11.70
C THR A 110 -20.98 5.83 -12.33
N PRO A 111 -22.03 6.67 -12.29
CA PRO A 111 -23.28 6.40 -13.02
C PRO A 111 -23.02 6.27 -14.53
N GLY A 112 -23.42 5.13 -15.12
CA GLY A 112 -23.08 4.75 -16.50
C GLY A 112 -21.68 4.14 -16.70
N GLY A 113 -21.01 3.75 -15.60
CA GLY A 113 -19.56 3.80 -15.43
C GLY A 113 -18.70 2.61 -15.85
N VAL A 114 -17.40 2.90 -15.86
CA VAL A 114 -16.30 1.94 -15.99
C VAL A 114 -16.34 0.97 -14.82
N VAL A 115 -16.30 -0.31 -15.17
CA VAL A 115 -16.34 -1.45 -14.25
C VAL A 115 -14.92 -2.02 -14.19
N TYR A 116 -14.31 -2.05 -13.01
CA TYR A 116 -12.97 -2.64 -12.83
C TYR A 116 -13.08 -3.99 -12.12
N SER A 117 -12.20 -4.92 -12.52
CA SER A 117 -12.15 -6.26 -11.96
C SER A 117 -11.60 -6.25 -10.53
N LEU A 118 -12.37 -6.84 -9.61
CA LEU A 118 -11.96 -7.25 -8.27
C LEU A 118 -11.43 -8.69 -8.27
N ASN A 119 -11.25 -9.31 -9.44
CA ASN A 119 -10.63 -10.62 -9.53
C ASN A 119 -9.12 -10.48 -9.20
N PRO A 120 -8.59 -11.27 -8.25
CA PRO A 120 -7.19 -11.17 -7.84
C PRO A 120 -6.21 -11.55 -8.96
N ILE A 121 -6.62 -12.38 -9.93
CA ILE A 121 -5.79 -12.70 -11.10
C ILE A 121 -5.65 -11.48 -12.01
N ASP A 122 -6.74 -10.73 -12.25
CA ASP A 122 -6.69 -9.52 -13.06
C ASP A 122 -5.87 -8.42 -12.36
N GLN A 123 -6.01 -8.29 -11.05
CA GLN A 123 -5.15 -7.39 -10.26
C GLN A 123 -3.67 -7.78 -10.34
N ALA A 124 -3.36 -9.08 -10.29
CA ALA A 124 -1.99 -9.57 -10.48
C ALA A 124 -1.46 -9.31 -11.90
N ARG A 125 -2.29 -9.44 -12.94
CA ARG A 125 -1.91 -9.10 -14.31
C ARG A 125 -1.57 -7.63 -14.45
N ILE A 126 -2.42 -6.73 -13.94
CA ILE A 126 -2.18 -5.27 -13.96
C ILE A 126 -0.87 -4.95 -13.22
N LEU A 127 -0.69 -5.54 -12.04
CA LEU A 127 0.54 -5.40 -11.24
C LEU A 127 1.79 -5.87 -12.00
N ALA A 128 1.74 -7.05 -12.60
CA ALA A 128 2.88 -7.63 -13.30
C ALA A 128 3.24 -6.84 -14.56
N VAL A 129 2.23 -6.44 -15.35
CA VAL A 129 2.43 -5.62 -16.56
C VAL A 129 2.98 -4.25 -16.18
N GLY A 130 2.38 -3.57 -15.20
CA GLY A 130 2.84 -2.26 -14.74
C GLY A 130 4.25 -2.32 -14.16
N PHE A 131 4.58 -3.37 -13.40
CA PHE A 131 5.92 -3.60 -12.88
C PHE A 131 6.95 -3.76 -13.99
N HIS A 132 6.66 -4.60 -14.98
CA HIS A 132 7.54 -4.80 -16.14
C HIS A 132 7.76 -3.49 -16.90
N GLN A 133 6.70 -2.72 -17.15
CA GLN A 133 6.79 -1.42 -17.83
C GLN A 133 7.70 -0.44 -17.07
N VAL A 134 7.54 -0.33 -15.76
CA VAL A 134 8.36 0.55 -14.93
C VAL A 134 9.83 0.12 -14.96
N ILE A 135 10.12 -1.16 -14.74
CA ILE A 135 11.50 -1.65 -14.78
C ILE A 135 12.13 -1.39 -16.15
N HIS A 136 11.44 -1.74 -17.23
CA HIS A 136 11.96 -1.58 -18.57
C HIS A 136 12.30 -0.11 -18.86
N ALA A 137 11.41 0.82 -18.49
CA ALA A 137 11.64 2.25 -18.66
C ALA A 137 12.83 2.77 -17.83
N LEU A 138 12.92 2.38 -16.55
CA LEU A 138 14.00 2.79 -15.64
C LEU A 138 15.36 2.25 -16.10
N VAL A 139 15.43 0.98 -16.49
CA VAL A 139 16.64 0.35 -17.04
C VAL A 139 17.07 1.04 -18.33
N GLY A 140 16.13 1.30 -19.25
CA GLY A 140 16.41 2.00 -20.50
C GLY A 140 16.99 3.40 -20.31
N ARG A 141 16.71 4.05 -19.17
CA ARG A 141 17.22 5.38 -18.79
C ARG A 141 18.33 5.35 -17.74
N ARG A 142 18.81 4.15 -17.36
CA ARG A 142 19.86 3.94 -16.36
C ARG A 142 19.55 4.60 -15.01
N VAL A 143 18.27 4.67 -14.64
CA VAL A 143 17.87 5.13 -13.31
C VAL A 143 18.15 4.02 -12.30
N PRO A 144 18.88 4.29 -11.20
CA PRO A 144 19.11 3.32 -10.15
C PRO A 144 17.81 2.82 -9.54
N ILE A 145 17.73 1.51 -9.28
CA ILE A 145 16.55 0.86 -8.70
C ILE A 145 16.95 0.20 -7.38
N VAL A 146 16.21 0.50 -6.32
CA VAL A 146 16.30 -0.21 -5.03
C VAL A 146 15.03 -1.03 -4.86
N PHE A 147 15.17 -2.35 -4.90
CA PHE A 147 14.08 -3.26 -4.55
C PHE A 147 14.10 -3.50 -3.04
N LEU A 148 12.98 -3.20 -2.38
CA LEU A 148 12.80 -3.47 -0.96
C LEU A 148 11.82 -4.63 -0.80
N ASP A 149 12.22 -5.69 -0.13
CA ASP A 149 11.28 -6.72 0.31
C ASP A 149 10.32 -6.11 1.35
N PHE A 150 9.02 -6.03 1.01
CA PHE A 150 8.02 -5.28 1.78
C PHE A 150 7.81 -5.82 3.19
N PRO A 151 7.54 -7.13 3.41
CA PRO A 151 7.55 -7.71 4.75
C PRO A 151 8.83 -7.39 5.51
N ARG A 152 9.98 -7.66 4.90
CA ARG A 152 11.27 -7.47 5.57
C ARG A 152 11.55 -6.03 5.94
N MET A 153 11.26 -5.04 5.08
CA MET A 153 11.47 -3.63 5.43
C MET A 153 10.60 -3.14 6.59
N VAL A 154 9.48 -3.82 6.88
CA VAL A 154 8.64 -3.50 8.04
C VAL A 154 9.18 -4.14 9.32
N GLU A 155 9.76 -5.34 9.23
CA GLU A 155 10.22 -6.12 10.38
C GLU A 155 11.68 -5.86 10.76
N ASP A 156 12.51 -5.53 9.77
CA ASP A 156 13.97 -5.42 9.86
C ASP A 156 14.41 -3.99 9.49
N GLY A 157 14.61 -3.17 10.52
CA GLY A 157 15.04 -1.78 10.37
C GLY A 157 16.48 -1.64 9.88
N GLU A 158 17.35 -2.60 10.20
CA GLU A 158 18.74 -2.63 9.72
C GLU A 158 18.76 -2.83 8.21
N TYR A 159 17.99 -3.83 7.71
CA TYR A 159 17.80 -4.04 6.29
C TYR A 159 17.31 -2.78 5.57
N LEU A 160 16.28 -2.11 6.10
CA LEU A 160 15.76 -0.90 5.49
C LEU A 160 16.82 0.21 5.43
N TYR A 161 17.56 0.42 6.52
CA TYR A 161 18.61 1.42 6.57
C TYR A 161 19.73 1.09 5.57
N GLU A 162 20.24 -0.14 5.54
CA GLU A 162 21.32 -0.55 4.66
C GLU A 162 20.99 -0.35 3.17
N GLN A 163 19.77 -0.71 2.75
CA GLN A 163 19.33 -0.55 1.37
C GLN A 163 19.20 0.92 0.95
N LEU A 164 18.82 1.80 1.88
CA LEU A 164 18.58 3.22 1.60
C LEU A 164 19.77 4.12 1.91
N LYS A 165 20.74 3.66 2.70
CA LYS A 165 21.92 4.40 3.15
C LYS A 165 22.62 5.18 2.03
N PRO A 166 22.84 4.62 0.81
CA PRO A 166 23.49 5.37 -0.27
C PRO A 166 22.73 6.65 -0.69
N TYR A 167 21.42 6.69 -0.46
CA TYR A 167 20.51 7.76 -0.88
C TYR A 167 20.05 8.66 0.27
N LEU A 168 20.24 8.21 1.53
CA LEU A 168 20.00 9.04 2.72
C LEU A 168 21.16 10.02 2.98
N GLY A 169 22.34 9.75 2.43
CA GLY A 169 23.53 10.59 2.63
C GLY A 169 23.88 10.72 4.12
N SER A 170 24.19 11.95 4.56
CA SER A 170 24.47 12.27 5.96
C SER A 170 23.23 12.78 6.72
N ALA A 171 22.03 12.56 6.20
CA ALA A 171 20.80 13.13 6.78
C ALA A 171 20.43 12.51 8.13
N ILE A 172 20.84 11.26 8.37
CA ILE A 172 20.58 10.53 9.62
C ILE A 172 21.68 9.49 9.87
N ASP A 173 22.07 9.30 11.13
CA ASP A 173 22.92 8.18 11.53
C ASP A 173 22.12 6.88 11.67
N GLN A 174 22.81 5.74 11.75
CA GLN A 174 22.17 4.43 11.81
C GLN A 174 21.31 4.26 13.06
N GLU A 175 21.75 4.75 14.22
CA GLU A 175 21.04 4.55 15.49
C GLU A 175 19.72 5.31 15.51
N ALA A 176 19.73 6.57 15.09
CA ALA A 176 18.54 7.40 14.93
C ALA A 176 17.58 6.82 13.88
N ALA A 177 18.11 6.26 12.78
CA ALA A 177 17.29 5.60 11.76
C ALA A 177 16.57 4.35 12.30
N LEU A 178 17.25 3.54 13.11
CA LEU A 178 16.67 2.35 13.74
C LEU A 178 15.61 2.71 14.78
N GLU A 179 15.82 3.75 15.58
CA GLU A 179 14.80 4.25 16.51
C GLU A 179 13.56 4.77 15.76
N LEU A 180 13.78 5.54 14.70
CA LEU A 180 12.70 6.02 13.85
C LEU A 180 11.92 4.86 13.24
N HIS A 181 12.59 3.84 12.73
CA HIS A 181 11.95 2.63 12.20
C HIS A 181 11.06 1.98 13.27
N ARG A 182 11.58 1.72 14.48
CA ARG A 182 10.81 1.12 15.58
C ARG A 182 9.57 1.93 15.96
N SER A 183 9.63 3.26 15.87
CA SER A 183 8.49 4.13 16.18
C SER A 183 7.39 4.13 15.11
N LEU A 184 7.74 3.81 13.85
CA LEU A 184 6.84 3.89 12.70
C LEU A 184 6.37 2.51 12.21
N ALA A 185 7.19 1.48 12.39
CA ALA A 185 6.92 0.14 11.92
C ALA A 185 5.66 -0.41 12.58
N ASN A 186 4.76 -0.92 11.75
CA ASN A 186 3.54 -1.53 12.21
C ASN A 186 3.37 -2.91 11.55
N PRO A 187 3.87 -3.99 12.19
CA PRO A 187 3.79 -5.35 11.66
C PRO A 187 2.36 -5.80 11.36
N ASP A 188 1.38 -5.21 12.05
CA ASP A 188 -0.05 -5.43 11.83
C ASP A 188 -0.56 -5.04 10.43
N LEU A 189 0.25 -4.35 9.62
CA LEU A 189 -0.07 -4.01 8.24
C LEU A 189 0.40 -5.09 7.23
N VAL A 190 1.22 -6.07 7.65
CA VAL A 190 1.78 -7.16 6.83
C VAL A 190 0.93 -8.44 6.92
N ARG A 191 -0.39 -8.32 7.19
CA ARG A 191 -1.24 -9.44 7.63
C ARG A 191 -1.83 -10.34 6.54
N VAL A 192 -1.72 -9.99 5.26
CA VAL A 192 -2.49 -10.70 4.23
C VAL A 192 -1.96 -12.13 4.04
N GLY A 193 -0.64 -12.34 4.08
CA GLY A 193 -0.04 -13.67 3.97
C GLY A 193 -0.45 -14.64 5.08
N SER A 194 -0.61 -14.15 6.32
CA SER A 194 -1.06 -14.97 7.46
C SER A 194 -2.58 -15.19 7.49
N GLU A 195 -3.38 -14.28 6.92
CA GLU A 195 -4.84 -14.45 6.80
C GLU A 195 -5.24 -15.36 5.63
N LEU A 196 -4.40 -15.46 4.59
CA LEU A 196 -4.64 -16.33 3.43
C LEU A 196 -4.34 -17.82 3.71
N ASN A 197 -3.51 -18.14 4.71
CA ASN A 197 -3.17 -19.51 5.09
C ASN A 197 -3.16 -19.68 6.62
N PRO A 198 -4.30 -20.00 7.26
CA PRO A 198 -4.33 -20.32 8.69
C PRO A 198 -3.66 -21.66 9.04
N GLU A 199 -3.39 -22.55 8.07
CA GLU A 199 -2.81 -23.89 8.30
C GLU A 199 -1.35 -24.07 7.84
N SER A 200 -0.72 -23.08 7.20
CA SER A 200 0.63 -23.22 6.63
C SER A 200 1.73 -22.68 7.54
N SER A 201 1.73 -23.07 8.82
CA SER A 201 2.85 -22.75 9.72
C SER A 201 4.09 -23.65 9.50
N VAL A 202 4.03 -24.69 8.65
CA VAL A 202 5.21 -25.51 8.31
C VAL A 202 5.03 -26.19 6.94
N ALA A 203 5.59 -25.65 5.86
CA ALA A 203 5.87 -26.42 4.63
C ALA A 203 7.01 -25.79 3.80
N PRO A 204 7.95 -26.59 3.25
CA PRO A 204 9.12 -26.09 2.56
C PRO A 204 8.79 -25.57 1.14
N ALA A 205 9.59 -24.60 0.71
CA ALA A 205 9.33 -23.66 -0.38
C ALA A 205 9.38 -24.21 -1.83
N ASN A 206 9.14 -25.50 -2.08
CA ASN A 206 9.15 -26.04 -3.44
C ASN A 206 7.83 -26.75 -3.75
N GLU A 207 7.17 -26.30 -4.83
CA GLU A 207 5.94 -26.86 -5.45
C GLU A 207 4.55 -26.36 -5.00
N ALA A 208 4.40 -25.07 -4.69
CA ALA A 208 3.06 -24.45 -4.76
C ALA A 208 3.01 -23.49 -5.95
N ALA A 209 2.34 -23.89 -7.03
CA ALA A 209 1.71 -22.90 -7.90
C ALA A 209 0.86 -22.02 -6.98
N GLN A 210 1.24 -20.76 -6.87
CA GLN A 210 0.71 -19.85 -5.87
C GLN A 210 -0.77 -19.63 -6.15
N ALA A 211 -1.62 -20.41 -5.50
CA ALA A 211 -3.04 -20.44 -5.78
C ALA A 211 -3.65 -19.11 -5.35
N PHE A 212 -4.32 -18.43 -6.28
CA PHE A 212 -5.07 -17.23 -5.94
C PHE A 212 -6.27 -17.61 -5.07
N PRO A 213 -6.52 -16.89 -3.96
CA PRO A 213 -7.68 -17.13 -3.11
C PRO A 213 -8.98 -16.88 -3.89
N SER A 214 -10.03 -17.63 -3.54
CA SER A 214 -11.36 -17.38 -4.12
C SER A 214 -11.91 -16.03 -3.70
N VAL A 215 -12.81 -15.48 -4.51
CA VAL A 215 -13.51 -14.21 -4.24
C VAL A 215 -14.27 -14.28 -2.91
N GLU A 216 -14.93 -15.41 -2.62
CA GLU A 216 -15.62 -15.66 -1.34
C GLU A 216 -14.67 -15.58 -0.14
N SER A 217 -13.44 -16.09 -0.29
CA SER A 217 -12.42 -16.04 0.77
C SER A 217 -12.00 -14.60 1.05
N LEU A 218 -11.74 -13.83 -0.01
CA LEU A 218 -11.37 -12.41 0.08
C LEU A 218 -12.51 -11.56 0.65
N ASP A 219 -13.75 -11.88 0.31
CA ASP A 219 -14.95 -11.22 0.82
C ASP A 219 -15.13 -11.45 2.32
N ARG A 220 -15.03 -12.71 2.76
CA ARG A 220 -15.05 -13.06 4.19
C ARG A 220 -13.96 -12.33 4.97
N MET A 221 -12.75 -12.22 4.41
CA MET A 221 -11.66 -11.45 5.02
C MET A 221 -12.01 -9.95 5.14
N ALA A 222 -12.59 -9.36 4.10
CA ALA A 222 -13.02 -7.95 4.12
C ALA A 222 -14.09 -7.70 5.21
N LEU A 223 -15.09 -8.57 5.31
CA LEU A 223 -16.14 -8.49 6.33
C LEU A 223 -15.60 -8.66 7.76
N LEU A 224 -14.70 -9.62 7.98
CA LEU A 224 -14.07 -9.82 9.29
C LEU A 224 -13.26 -8.59 9.73
N ARG A 225 -12.60 -7.92 8.79
CA ARG A 225 -11.86 -6.67 9.05
C ARG A 225 -12.80 -5.52 9.45
N GLU A 226 -13.93 -5.36 8.75
CA GLU A 226 -14.95 -4.36 9.14
C GLU A 226 -15.59 -4.67 10.49
N LEU A 227 -15.92 -5.92 10.75
CA LEU A 227 -16.45 -6.34 12.06
C LEU A 227 -15.47 -6.01 13.19
N LYS A 228 -14.18 -6.28 12.99
CA LYS A 228 -13.12 -5.95 13.95
C LYS A 228 -12.99 -4.44 14.14
N ALA A 229 -13.05 -3.66 13.06
CA ALA A 229 -13.02 -2.20 13.12
C ALA A 229 -14.23 -1.64 13.90
N ALA A 230 -15.44 -2.13 13.63
CA ALA A 230 -16.66 -1.73 14.32
C ALA A 230 -16.62 -2.09 15.83
N LYS A 231 -16.15 -3.30 16.18
CA LYS A 231 -15.92 -3.70 17.59
C LYS A 231 -14.94 -2.76 18.30
N ASN A 232 -13.83 -2.43 17.64
CA ASN A 232 -12.80 -1.53 18.18
C ASN A 232 -13.31 -0.09 18.33
N ALA A 233 -14.22 0.37 17.46
CA ALA A 233 -14.86 1.68 17.59
C ALA A 233 -15.90 1.72 18.72
N ARG A 234 -16.62 0.60 18.97
CA ARG A 234 -17.63 0.49 20.03
C ARG A 234 -17.02 0.47 21.44
N SER A 235 -15.86 -0.15 21.62
CA SER A 235 -15.16 -0.27 22.90
C SER A 235 -14.88 1.07 23.62
N PRO A 236 -14.27 2.09 22.98
CA PRO A 236 -14.07 3.41 23.61
C PRO A 236 -15.36 4.21 23.78
N LEU A 237 -16.38 4.00 22.92
CA LEU A 237 -17.70 4.63 23.03
C LEU A 237 -18.46 4.11 24.27
N LEU A 238 -18.45 2.79 24.49
CA LEU A 238 -18.98 2.18 25.71
C LEU A 238 -18.23 2.65 26.95
N LYS A 239 -16.90 2.69 26.93
CA LYS A 239 -16.10 3.21 28.05
C LYS A 239 -16.42 4.68 28.38
N ARG A 240 -16.71 5.52 27.38
CA ARG A 240 -17.15 6.91 27.59
C ARG A 240 -18.58 7.03 28.15
N LEU A 241 -19.49 6.14 27.75
CA LEU A 241 -20.85 6.10 28.28
C LEU A 241 -20.88 5.64 29.74
N PHE A 242 -20.04 4.68 30.14
CA PHE A 242 -19.93 4.24 31.52
C PHE A 242 -19.18 5.24 32.43
N LYS A 243 -18.23 6.03 31.90
CA LYS A 243 -17.55 7.10 32.66
C LYS A 243 -18.40 8.35 32.93
N ARG A 244 -19.51 8.57 32.21
CA ARG A 244 -20.42 9.72 32.42
C ARG A 244 -21.55 9.44 33.42
N ARG A 245 -21.59 8.24 34.00
CA ARG A 245 -22.60 7.79 34.98
C ARG A 245 -22.06 7.65 36.41
N GLN A 246 -20.85 8.13 36.68
CA GLN A 246 -20.28 8.34 38.02
C GLN A 246 -20.02 9.82 38.21
#